data_AF-A0A5J4Z8M8-F1
#
_entry.id   AF-A0A5J4Z8M8-F1
#
_cell.length_a   1.000
_cell.length_b   1.000
_cell.length_c   1.000
_cell.angle_alpha   90.00
_cell.angle_beta   90.00
_cell.angle_gamma   90.00
#
_symmetry.space_group_name_H-M   'P 1'
#
loop_
_entity.id
_entity.type
_entity.pdbx_description
1 polymer ?
#
loop_
_entity_poly.entity_id
_entity_poly.type
_entity_poly.pdbx_seq_one_letter_code
_entity_poly.pdbx_strand_id
1 'polypeptide(L)'
;MEALEPPKNVIKSELFLHQKEGLGWLVYRENSCELPSFWEEKDGAYINVLTNYHTNDRPEPLCGGIFADDIGLGKTLTLLSLIAFDKYSSSIDSSNHTSGVNVEKAEEVDEGDERFVDLDVKKSKRRVSRRVNNSRKNCKT
;
A
#
# COMPACT_ATOMS: atom_id res chain seq x y z
N MET A 1 12.06 -10.48 1.74
CA MET A 1 10.89 -9.66 1.35
C MET A 1 9.89 -9.80 2.49
N GLU A 2 9.39 -8.72 3.05
CA GLU A 2 8.62 -8.76 4.29
C GLU A 2 7.16 -9.13 4.00
N ALA A 3 6.67 -10.20 4.63
CA ALA A 3 5.28 -10.61 4.53
C ALA A 3 4.39 -9.62 5.29
N LEU A 4 3.32 -9.15 4.64
CA LEU A 4 2.48 -8.10 5.20
C LEU A 4 1.04 -8.58 5.41
N GLU A 5 0.45 -8.18 6.54
CA GLU A 5 -0.94 -8.50 6.88
C GLU A 5 -1.90 -7.44 6.33
N PRO A 6 -3.06 -7.84 5.79
CA PRO A 6 -4.06 -6.90 5.30
C PRO A 6 -4.87 -6.31 6.47
N PRO A 7 -5.58 -5.18 6.26
CA PRO A 7 -6.47 -4.62 7.28
C PRO A 7 -7.61 -5.60 7.64
N LYS A 8 -7.56 -6.18 8.84
CA LYS A 8 -8.52 -7.21 9.33
C LYS A 8 -9.96 -6.70 9.46
N ASN A 9 -10.15 -5.38 9.52
CA ASN A 9 -11.49 -4.78 9.53
C ASN A 9 -12.19 -4.87 8.17
N VAL A 10 -11.43 -4.98 7.07
CA VAL A 10 -11.97 -4.98 5.69
C VAL A 10 -11.77 -6.33 5.01
N ILE A 11 -10.56 -6.90 5.11
CA ILE A 11 -10.24 -8.21 4.56
C ILE A 11 -10.45 -9.24 5.68
N LYS A 12 -11.57 -9.96 5.59
CA LYS A 12 -11.94 -11.01 6.56
C LYS A 12 -11.31 -12.36 6.25
N SER A 13 -11.01 -12.60 4.98
CA SER A 13 -10.34 -13.84 4.56
C SER A 13 -8.89 -13.85 5.04
N GLU A 14 -8.44 -14.98 5.56
CA GLU A 14 -7.04 -15.19 5.87
C GLU A 14 -6.23 -15.33 4.59
N LEU A 15 -5.14 -14.57 4.48
CA LEU A 15 -4.18 -14.71 3.40
C LEU A 15 -3.23 -15.87 3.69
N PHE A 16 -2.92 -16.66 2.66
CA PHE A 16 -1.80 -17.59 2.70
C PHE A 16 -0.46 -16.85 2.72
N LEU A 17 0.61 -17.53 3.14
CA LEU A 17 1.94 -16.93 3.25
C LEU A 17 2.40 -16.27 1.95
N HIS A 18 2.27 -16.96 0.81
CA HIS A 18 2.65 -16.41 -0.50
C HIS A 18 1.85 -15.17 -0.88
N GLN A 19 0.60 -15.05 -0.42
CA GLN A 19 -0.21 -13.85 -0.66
C GLN A 19 0.22 -12.69 0.23
N LYS A 20 0.68 -12.94 1.46
CA LYS A 20 1.24 -11.91 2.35
C LYS A 20 2.59 -11.39 1.83
N GLU A 21 3.42 -12.29 1.31
CA GLU A 21 4.66 -11.92 0.61
C GLU A 21 4.37 -11.11 -0.65
N GLY A 22 3.40 -11.56 -1.47
CA GLY A 22 2.94 -10.83 -2.65
C GLY A 22 2.36 -9.45 -2.30
N LEU A 23 1.59 -9.35 -1.23
CA LEU A 23 1.08 -8.07 -0.72
C LEU A 23 2.22 -7.14 -0.29
N GLY A 24 3.19 -7.65 0.49
CA GLY A 24 4.37 -6.89 0.89
C GLY A 24 5.17 -6.39 -0.31
N TRP A 25 5.36 -7.23 -1.33
CA TRP A 25 6.00 -6.83 -2.59
C TRP A 25 5.23 -5.72 -3.31
N LEU A 26 3.91 -5.85 -3.44
CA LEU A 26 3.08 -4.84 -4.09
C LEU A 26 3.13 -3.50 -3.34
N VAL A 27 3.02 -3.52 -2.01
CA VAL A 27 3.14 -2.32 -1.17
C VAL A 27 4.51 -1.67 -1.34
N TYR A 28 5.58 -2.47 -1.38
CA TYR A 28 6.92 -1.97 -1.66
C TYR A 28 7.00 -1.29 -3.03
N ARG A 29 6.49 -1.95 -4.08
CA ARG A 29 6.51 -1.42 -5.45
C ARG A 29 5.73 -0.12 -5.61
N GLU A 30 4.63 0.07 -4.87
CA GLU A 30 3.85 1.31 -4.90
C GLU A 30 4.52 2.46 -4.11
N ASN A 31 5.39 2.14 -3.16
CA ASN A 31 5.97 3.13 -2.23
C ASN A 31 7.49 3.27 -2.33
N SER A 32 8.15 2.51 -3.21
CA SER A 32 9.60 2.56 -3.39
C SER A 32 10.03 3.93 -3.91
N CYS A 33 11.15 4.40 -3.37
CA CYS A 33 11.85 5.58 -3.86
C CYS A 33 13.04 5.22 -4.76
N GLU A 34 13.22 3.94 -5.11
CA GLU A 34 14.34 3.50 -5.95
C GLU A 34 14.35 4.19 -7.32
N LEU A 35 15.56 4.36 -7.85
CA LEU A 35 15.71 4.81 -9.22
C LEU A 35 15.08 3.79 -10.18
N PRO A 36 14.41 4.25 -11.26
CA PRO A 36 13.95 3.35 -12.29
C PRO A 36 15.09 2.51 -12.88
N SER A 37 14.75 1.37 -13.46
CA SER A 37 15.74 0.54 -14.16
C SER A 37 16.53 1.36 -15.17
N PHE A 38 17.83 1.09 -15.27
CA PHE A 38 18.79 1.77 -16.15
C PHE A 38 19.11 3.22 -15.78
N TRP A 39 18.68 3.69 -14.61
CA TRP A 39 19.14 4.95 -14.06
C TRP A 39 20.19 4.72 -12.98
N GLU A 40 21.27 5.49 -13.06
CA GLU A 40 22.35 5.49 -12.08
C GLU A 40 22.57 6.93 -11.58
N GLU A 41 22.93 7.06 -10.31
CA GLU A 41 23.43 8.32 -9.76
C GLU A 41 24.96 8.34 -9.86
N LYS A 42 25.51 9.36 -10.52
CA LYS A 42 26.95 9.60 -10.68
C LYS A 42 27.24 11.06 -10.42
N ASP A 43 28.11 11.32 -9.45
CA ASP A 43 28.60 12.67 -9.11
C ASP A 43 27.47 13.69 -8.86
N GLY A 44 26.36 13.26 -8.24
CA GLY A 44 25.19 14.10 -7.96
C GLY A 44 24.28 14.38 -9.17
N ALA A 45 24.53 13.74 -10.31
CA ALA A 45 23.67 13.74 -11.48
C ALA A 45 23.11 12.34 -11.74
N TYR A 46 22.00 12.27 -12.46
CA TYR A 46 21.35 11.03 -12.86
C TYR A 46 21.56 10.77 -14.35
N ILE A 47 22.00 9.55 -14.68
CA ILE A 47 22.23 9.12 -16.05
C ILE A 47 21.37 7.90 -16.40
N ASN A 48 20.72 7.93 -17.55
CA ASN A 48 20.10 6.76 -18.14
C ASN A 48 21.13 6.00 -19.01
N VAL A 49 21.55 4.80 -18.59
CA VAL A 49 22.65 4.06 -19.24
C VAL A 49 22.33 3.55 -20.64
N LEU A 50 21.04 3.44 -21.01
CA LEU A 50 20.64 2.97 -22.34
C LEU A 50 20.64 4.09 -23.39
N THR A 51 20.28 5.31 -22.97
CA THR A 51 20.14 6.45 -23.87
C THR A 51 21.26 7.48 -23.73
N ASN A 52 22.11 7.32 -22.70
CA ASN A 52 23.13 8.28 -22.30
C ASN A 52 22.54 9.68 -22.02
N TYR A 53 21.28 9.73 -21.57
CA TYR A 53 20.63 10.97 -21.16
C TYR A 53 21.05 11.34 -19.74
N HIS A 54 21.37 12.62 -19.51
CA HIS A 54 21.81 13.14 -18.22
C HIS A 54 20.82 14.19 -17.70
N THR A 55 20.59 14.19 -16.39
CA THR A 55 19.78 15.21 -15.72
C THR A 55 20.24 15.40 -14.28
N ASN A 56 20.09 16.61 -13.75
CA ASN A 56 20.30 16.88 -12.32
C ASN A 56 19.03 16.56 -11.51
N ASP A 57 17.87 16.54 -12.16
CA ASP A 57 16.61 16.18 -11.53
C ASP A 57 16.51 14.65 -11.40
N ARG A 58 16.20 14.17 -10.19
CA ARG A 58 16.01 12.74 -9.92
C ARG A 58 14.82 12.22 -10.73
N PRO A 59 14.98 11.13 -11.52
CA PRO A 59 13.87 10.53 -12.24
C PRO A 59 12.81 10.01 -11.26
N GLU A 60 11.54 10.14 -11.64
CA GLU A 60 10.43 9.63 -10.83
C GLU A 60 10.53 8.10 -10.67
N PRO A 61 10.37 7.56 -9.45
CA PRO A 61 10.36 6.13 -9.21
C PRO A 61 9.27 5.42 -10.01
N LEU A 62 9.52 4.15 -10.37
CA LEU A 62 8.52 3.31 -11.00
C LEU A 62 7.57 2.72 -9.95
N CYS A 63 6.34 3.21 -9.92
CA CYS A 63 5.28 2.65 -9.07
C CYS A 63 4.64 1.42 -9.72
N GLY A 64 4.35 0.42 -8.89
CA GLY A 64 3.61 -0.79 -9.27
C GLY A 64 4.46 -1.81 -10.04
N GLY A 65 3.83 -2.76 -10.72
CA GLY A 65 4.53 -3.83 -11.42
C GLY A 65 3.60 -4.88 -12.00
N ILE A 66 4.19 -5.91 -12.62
CA ILE A 66 3.46 -7.04 -13.18
C ILE A 66 3.39 -8.13 -12.12
N PHE A 67 2.18 -8.43 -11.64
CA PHE A 67 1.92 -9.50 -10.68
C PHE A 67 1.39 -10.74 -11.41
N ALA A 68 2.32 -11.61 -11.83
CA ALA A 68 2.09 -12.70 -12.77
C ALA A 68 2.32 -14.10 -12.17
N ASP A 69 1.87 -14.31 -10.94
CA ASP A 69 1.81 -15.64 -10.32
C ASP A 69 0.92 -16.61 -11.12
N ASP A 70 1.11 -17.91 -10.92
CA ASP A 70 0.26 -18.94 -11.52
C ASP A 70 -1.23 -18.77 -11.17
N ILE A 71 -2.09 -19.31 -12.03
CA ILE A 71 -3.53 -19.33 -11.79
C ILE A 71 -3.85 -20.12 -10.52
N GLY A 72 -4.89 -19.68 -9.78
CA GLY A 72 -5.28 -20.33 -8.52
C GLY A 72 -4.52 -19.87 -7.27
N LEU A 73 -3.41 -19.12 -7.39
CA LEU A 73 -2.68 -18.59 -6.22
C LEU A 73 -3.38 -17.43 -5.49
N GLY A 74 -4.61 -17.09 -5.88
CA GLY A 74 -5.41 -16.08 -5.19
C GLY A 74 -5.02 -14.64 -5.49
N LYS A 75 -4.50 -14.35 -6.70
CA LYS A 75 -4.05 -13.01 -7.12
C LYS A 75 -5.10 -11.91 -6.91
N THR A 76 -6.37 -12.21 -7.22
CA THR A 76 -7.49 -11.27 -7.01
C THR A 76 -7.61 -10.86 -5.55
N LEU A 77 -7.52 -11.83 -4.63
CA LEU A 77 -7.59 -11.54 -3.20
C LEU A 77 -6.38 -10.70 -2.75
N THR A 78 -5.18 -11.03 -3.23
CA THR A 78 -3.97 -10.23 -2.96
C THR A 78 -4.10 -8.78 -3.44
N LEU A 79 -4.66 -8.54 -4.64
CA LEU A 79 -4.89 -7.18 -5.16
C LEU A 79 -5.99 -6.44 -4.38
N LEU A 80 -7.07 -7.11 -3.98
CA LEU A 80 -8.08 -6.50 -3.12
C LEU A 80 -7.49 -6.11 -1.77
N SER A 81 -6.60 -6.94 -1.21
CA SER A 81 -5.85 -6.63 0.00
C SER A 81 -4.95 -5.41 -0.16
N LEU A 82 -4.29 -5.23 -1.31
CA LEU A 82 -3.52 -4.02 -1.60
C LEU A 82 -4.41 -2.77 -1.63
N ILE A 83 -5.55 -2.83 -2.32
CA ILE A 83 -6.50 -1.71 -2.39
C ILE A 83 -7.03 -1.36 -1.00
N ALA A 84 -7.35 -2.35 -0.18
CA ALA A 84 -7.76 -2.14 1.19
C ALA A 84 -6.62 -1.56 2.04
N PHE A 85 -5.40 -2.07 1.89
CA PHE A 85 -4.23 -1.59 2.60
C PHE A 85 -4.00 -0.09 2.35
N ASP A 86 -3.96 0.35 1.08
CA ASP A 86 -3.77 1.77 0.74
C ASP A 86 -4.89 2.68 1.31
N LYS A 87 -6.15 2.23 1.20
CA LYS A 87 -7.30 3.03 1.67
C LYS A 87 -7.40 3.14 3.18
N TYR A 88 -7.13 2.06 3.91
CA TYR A 88 -7.42 1.98 5.34
C TYR A 88 -6.18 2.10 6.23
N SER A 89 -4.96 2.03 5.67
CA SER A 89 -3.72 2.30 6.40
C SER A 89 -3.68 3.74 6.95
N SER A 90 -4.22 4.71 6.19
CA SER A 90 -4.30 6.12 6.59
C SER A 90 -5.21 6.41 7.80
N SER A 91 -6.05 5.46 8.22
CA SER A 91 -6.92 5.62 9.39
C SER A 91 -6.24 5.23 10.72
N ILE A 92 -5.12 4.51 10.67
CA ILE A 92 -4.42 4.00 11.86
C ILE A 92 -3.47 5.06 12.45
N ASP A 93 -2.91 5.96 11.64
CA ASP A 93 -1.95 6.97 12.11
C ASP A 93 -2.58 8.16 12.85
N SER A 94 -3.91 8.28 12.90
CA SER A 94 -4.60 9.41 13.55
C SER A 94 -4.94 9.19 15.03
N SER A 95 -4.69 8.01 15.61
CA SER A 95 -5.10 7.68 16.98
C SER A 95 -3.98 7.64 18.03
N ASN A 96 -2.70 7.82 17.67
CA ASN A 96 -1.59 7.64 18.62
C ASN A 96 -1.08 8.95 19.23
N HIS A 97 -1.99 9.80 19.73
CA HIS A 97 -1.64 10.94 20.58
C HIS A 97 -2.47 10.97 21.86
N THR A 98 -2.44 9.89 22.65
CA THR A 98 -2.67 9.96 24.09
C THR A 98 -1.73 9.00 24.83
N SER A 99 -0.95 9.61 25.71
CA SER A 99 0.04 9.10 26.65
C SER A 99 -0.39 7.91 27.50
N GLY A 100 0.60 7.10 27.89
CA GLY A 100 0.45 5.78 28.48
C GLY A 100 -0.29 5.66 29.81
N VAL A 101 -0.80 4.45 30.03
CA VAL A 101 -0.92 3.76 31.31
C VAL A 101 -0.81 2.24 31.03
N ASN A 102 0.04 1.54 31.80
CA ASN A 102 0.17 0.08 31.84
C ASN A 102 -1.07 -0.57 32.49
N VAL A 103 -1.59 -1.68 31.96
CA VAL A 103 -2.17 -2.80 32.77
C VAL A 103 -2.09 -4.12 31.98
N GLU A 104 -1.86 -5.19 32.73
CA GLU A 104 -1.61 -6.58 32.41
C GLU A 104 -2.80 -7.37 31.82
N LYS A 105 -2.42 -8.40 31.04
CA LYS A 105 -3.06 -9.69 30.70
C LYS A 105 -4.49 -10.02 31.20
N ALA A 106 -5.35 -10.46 30.28
CA ALA A 106 -6.20 -11.66 30.41
C ALA A 106 -6.76 -12.08 29.04
N GLU A 107 -6.76 -13.39 28.76
CA GLU A 107 -7.55 -14.01 27.69
C GLU A 107 -8.99 -14.19 28.19
N GLU A 108 -9.99 -13.96 27.33
CA GLU A 108 -11.19 -14.81 27.25
C GLU A 108 -11.98 -14.53 25.96
N VAL A 109 -12.67 -15.59 25.55
CA VAL A 109 -13.50 -15.80 24.35
C VAL A 109 -14.87 -15.14 24.54
N ASP A 110 -15.46 -14.51 23.51
CA ASP A 110 -16.92 -14.54 23.33
C ASP A 110 -17.36 -14.18 21.90
N GLU A 111 -18.50 -14.75 21.56
CA GLU A 111 -19.16 -14.94 20.28
C GLU A 111 -19.80 -13.68 19.67
N GLY A 112 -20.06 -13.81 18.36
CA GLY A 112 -21.18 -13.25 17.59
C GLY A 112 -21.85 -11.95 18.04
N ASP A 113 -21.69 -10.91 17.22
CA ASP A 113 -22.77 -9.93 17.03
C ASP A 113 -22.77 -9.41 15.58
N GLU A 114 -23.66 -9.99 14.77
CA GLU A 114 -24.06 -9.51 13.46
C GLU A 114 -24.80 -8.18 13.64
N ARG A 115 -24.14 -7.05 13.36
CA ARG A 115 -24.83 -5.77 13.13
C ARG A 115 -24.52 -5.20 11.75
N PHE A 116 -25.45 -5.54 10.87
CA PHE A 116 -25.76 -4.88 9.61
C PHE A 116 -25.97 -3.37 9.85
N VAL A 117 -25.16 -2.52 9.20
CA VAL A 117 -25.42 -1.08 9.14
C VAL A 117 -25.73 -0.70 7.69
N ASP A 118 -27.00 -0.42 7.45
CA ASP A 118 -27.50 0.17 6.22
C ASP A 118 -26.78 1.50 5.94
N LEU A 119 -26.15 1.61 4.77
CA LEU A 119 -25.71 2.90 4.24
C LEU A 119 -26.60 3.29 3.06
N ASP A 120 -27.49 4.22 3.37
CA ASP A 120 -28.37 4.96 2.48
C ASP A 120 -27.74 5.29 1.11
N VAL A 121 -28.42 4.86 0.05
CA VAL A 121 -28.13 5.20 -1.33
C VAL A 121 -28.54 6.66 -1.58
N LYS A 122 -27.62 7.61 -1.42
CA LYS A 122 -27.74 8.95 -2.00
C LYS A 122 -26.99 9.01 -3.34
N LYS A 123 -27.75 8.85 -4.43
CA LYS A 123 -27.31 9.14 -5.80
C LYS A 123 -26.80 10.58 -5.88
N SER A 124 -25.48 10.76 -5.98
CA SER A 124 -24.87 12.05 -6.32
C SER A 124 -24.09 11.93 -7.63
N LYS A 125 -24.41 12.84 -8.55
CA LYS A 125 -23.93 12.91 -9.93
C LYS A 125 -22.40 12.90 -10.01
N ARG A 126 -21.86 12.04 -10.88
CA ARG A 126 -20.45 12.01 -11.29
C ARG A 126 -20.02 13.39 -11.80
N ARG A 127 -19.15 14.07 -11.07
CA ARG A 127 -18.26 15.12 -11.59
C ARG A 127 -16.86 14.55 -11.64
N VAL A 128 -16.31 14.41 -12.85
CA VAL A 128 -14.90 14.12 -13.08
C VAL A 128 -14.11 15.34 -12.62
N SER A 129 -13.45 15.22 -11.47
CA SER A 129 -12.45 16.17 -11.01
C SER A 129 -11.09 15.51 -11.21
N ARG A 130 -10.29 16.04 -12.13
CA ARG A 130 -8.86 15.75 -12.21
C ARG A 130 -8.24 16.26 -10.90
N ARG A 131 -7.99 15.34 -9.97
CA ARG A 131 -7.21 15.61 -8.77
C ARG A 131 -5.78 15.17 -9.07
N VAL A 132 -4.94 16.13 -9.44
CA VAL A 132 -3.49 15.95 -9.40
C VAL A 132 -3.14 15.90 -7.92
N ASN A 133 -2.94 14.70 -7.40
CA ASN A 133 -2.40 14.52 -6.06
C ASN A 133 -0.88 14.76 -6.13
N ASN A 134 -0.47 16.03 -5.99
CA ASN A 134 0.91 16.36 -5.66
C ASN A 134 1.17 16.06 -4.18
N SER A 135 1.12 14.79 -3.81
CA SER A 135 1.78 14.33 -2.59
C SER A 135 3.19 13.93 -3.00
N ARG A 136 4.08 14.90 -3.08
CA ARG A 136 5.53 14.64 -3.09
C ARG A 136 5.84 13.93 -1.77
N LYS A 137 5.84 12.59 -1.80
CA LYS A 137 6.43 11.77 -0.73
C LYS A 137 7.91 12.15 -0.76
N ASN A 138 8.36 12.83 0.28
CA ASN A 138 9.74 13.30 0.38
C ASN A 138 10.67 12.09 0.50
N CYS A 139 11.07 11.53 -0.63
CA CYS A 139 12.15 10.56 -0.73
C CYS A 139 13.46 11.29 -0.38
N LYS A 140 13.82 11.32 0.91
CA LYS A 140 15.14 11.79 1.34
C LYS A 140 16.20 10.82 0.80
N THR A 141 17.25 11.42 0.25
CA THR A 141 18.55 10.82 -0.07
C THR A 141 19.18 10.15 1.14
#